data_AF-V5GDF7-F1
#
_entry.id   AF-V5GDF7-F1
#
_cell.length_a   1.000
_cell.length_b   1.000
_cell.length_c   1.000
_cell.angle_alpha   90.00
_cell.angle_beta   90.00
_cell.angle_gamma   90.00
#
_symmetry.space_group_name_H-M   'P 1'
#
loop_
_entity.id
_entity.type
_entity.pdbx_description
1 polymer ?
#
loop_
_entity_poly.entity_id
_entity_poly.type
_entity_poly.pdbx_seq_one_letter_code
_entity_poly.pdbx_strand_id
1 'polypeptide(L)'
;KDEPKLNELEKELGDLKAEEKRLLEELEALQKEEAETLKAIEEQEAISKRLSQEEERYFKEYTRHRRDVMVTEEEGKSLECQVSYSNMQLDKLQRTNVFNATFHIWHKGHFGTINNFRLGRLPSAPVDWSEINAAWGQTALLLSALARKINLTFDKYRLVPYGNHSYIEVIGEQKELPLYGSGGFRYLWDTKFDSGMVAFLDCLQQF
;
A
#
# COMPACT_ATOMS: atom_id res chain seq x y z
N LYS A 1 7.30 -98.60 -71.00
CA LYS A 1 6.09 -98.69 -70.16
C LYS A 1 6.41 -97.93 -68.88
N ASP A 2 5.88 -96.72 -68.78
CA ASP A 2 6.24 -95.64 -67.86
C ASP A 2 5.76 -95.85 -66.41
N GLU A 3 6.00 -97.02 -65.80
CA GLU A 3 5.49 -97.35 -64.46
C GLU A 3 6.32 -96.84 -63.25
N PRO A 4 7.66 -96.68 -63.28
CA PRO A 4 8.40 -96.25 -62.08
C PRO A 4 8.27 -94.75 -61.77
N LYS A 5 7.99 -93.91 -62.77
CA LYS A 5 7.75 -92.47 -62.56
C LYS A 5 6.40 -92.18 -61.91
N LEU A 6 5.39 -93.01 -62.19
CA LEU A 6 4.03 -92.86 -61.64
C LEU A 6 3.99 -93.08 -60.12
N ASN A 7 4.79 -94.02 -59.61
CA ASN A 7 4.83 -94.37 -58.18
C ASN A 7 5.58 -93.32 -57.33
N GLU A 8 6.63 -92.69 -57.88
CA GLU A 8 7.31 -91.54 -57.25
C GLU A 8 6.42 -90.30 -57.22
N LEU A 9 5.71 -90.03 -58.33
CA LEU A 9 4.72 -88.95 -58.42
C LEU A 9 3.54 -89.15 -57.45
N GLU A 10 3.06 -90.38 -57.24
CA GLU A 10 2.01 -90.68 -56.25
C GLU A 10 2.47 -90.44 -54.82
N LYS A 11 3.74 -90.71 -54.52
CA LYS A 11 4.34 -90.49 -53.20
C LYS A 11 4.56 -89.00 -52.93
N GLU A 12 5.11 -88.25 -53.88
CA GLU A 12 5.21 -86.79 -53.82
C GLU A 12 3.84 -86.13 -53.66
N LEU A 13 2.82 -86.63 -54.36
CA LEU A 13 1.45 -86.13 -54.26
C LEU A 13 0.81 -86.44 -52.89
N GLY A 14 1.20 -87.54 -52.25
CA GLY A 14 0.82 -87.85 -50.87
C GLY A 14 1.49 -86.93 -49.84
N ASP A 15 2.80 -86.70 -49.98
CA ASP A 15 3.58 -85.82 -49.11
C ASP A 15 3.11 -84.36 -49.23
N LEU A 16 2.84 -83.88 -50.46
CA LEU A 16 2.28 -82.56 -50.73
C LEU A 16 0.87 -82.39 -50.13
N LYS A 17 0.02 -83.42 -50.17
CA LYS A 17 -1.31 -83.37 -49.53
C LYS A 17 -1.23 -83.34 -48.01
N ALA A 18 -0.26 -84.03 -47.41
CA ALA A 18 -0.03 -83.98 -45.97
C ALA A 18 0.47 -82.60 -45.53
N GLU A 19 1.37 -82.00 -46.32
CA GLU A 19 1.87 -80.64 -46.10
C GLU A 19 0.78 -79.58 -46.29
N GLU A 20 -0.03 -79.68 -47.34
CA GLU A 20 -1.20 -78.83 -47.58
C GLU A 20 -2.16 -78.87 -46.38
N LYS A 21 -2.43 -80.05 -45.83
CA LYS A 21 -3.28 -80.20 -44.66
C LYS A 21 -2.67 -79.54 -43.42
N ARG A 22 -1.36 -79.70 -43.18
CA ARG A 22 -0.67 -79.07 -42.03
C ARG A 22 -0.72 -77.55 -42.14
N LEU A 23 -0.43 -77.02 -43.32
CA LEU A 23 -0.47 -75.57 -43.58
C LEU A 23 -1.88 -74.99 -43.42
N LEU A 24 -2.92 -75.73 -43.81
CA LEU A 24 -4.32 -75.33 -43.58
C LEU A 24 -4.66 -75.26 -42.09
N GLU A 25 -4.23 -76.24 -41.29
CA GLU A 25 -4.45 -76.25 -39.83
C GLU A 25 -3.72 -75.09 -39.14
N GLU A 26 -2.47 -74.81 -39.56
CA GLU A 26 -1.68 -73.68 -39.05
C GLU A 26 -2.29 -72.32 -39.44
N LEU A 27 -2.80 -72.20 -40.67
CA LEU A 27 -3.47 -71.00 -41.15
C LEU A 27 -4.78 -70.74 -40.40
N GLU A 28 -5.55 -71.79 -40.08
CA GLU A 28 -6.78 -71.67 -39.29
C GLU A 28 -6.48 -71.28 -37.82
N ALA A 29 -5.37 -71.76 -37.25
CA ALA A 29 -4.93 -71.34 -35.92
C ALA A 29 -4.50 -69.87 -35.89
N LEU A 30 -3.69 -69.44 -36.88
CA LEU A 30 -3.26 -68.05 -37.01
C LEU A 30 -4.44 -67.09 -37.23
N GLN A 31 -5.45 -67.49 -38.01
CA GLN A 31 -6.66 -66.69 -38.21
C GLN A 31 -7.46 -66.49 -36.91
N LYS A 32 -7.49 -67.50 -36.02
CA LYS A 32 -8.12 -67.35 -34.70
C LYS A 32 -7.34 -66.40 -33.80
N GLU A 33 -6.02 -66.51 -33.77
CA GLU A 33 -5.16 -65.62 -32.98
C GLU A 33 -5.22 -64.17 -33.49
N GLU A 34 -5.26 -63.96 -34.81
CA GLU A 34 -5.46 -62.65 -35.42
C GLU A 34 -6.80 -62.03 -35.00
N ALA A 35 -7.88 -62.82 -35.01
CA ALA A 35 -9.20 -62.36 -34.60
C ALA A 35 -9.27 -62.01 -33.10
N GLU A 36 -8.59 -62.76 -32.24
CA GLU A 36 -8.48 -62.45 -30.80
C GLU A 36 -7.65 -61.19 -30.56
N THR A 37 -6.54 -61.04 -31.28
CA THR A 37 -5.66 -59.87 -31.18
C THR A 37 -6.35 -58.59 -31.66
N LEU A 38 -7.11 -58.65 -32.76
CA LEU A 38 -7.90 -57.53 -33.26
C LEU A 38 -8.94 -57.05 -32.23
N LYS A 39 -9.62 -57.98 -31.54
CA LYS A 39 -10.57 -57.63 -30.47
C LYS A 39 -9.87 -56.95 -29.30
N ALA A 40 -8.71 -57.48 -28.87
CA ALA A 40 -7.94 -56.88 -27.79
C ALA A 40 -7.45 -55.46 -28.13
N ILE A 41 -7.07 -55.21 -29.39
CA ILE A 41 -6.71 -53.87 -29.88
C ILE A 41 -7.92 -52.93 -29.80
N GLU A 42 -9.10 -53.36 -30.25
CA GLU A 42 -10.30 -52.54 -30.25
C GLU A 42 -10.75 -52.16 -28.83
N GLU A 43 -10.69 -53.12 -27.89
CA GLU A 43 -10.94 -52.87 -26.46
C GLU A 43 -9.94 -51.87 -25.88
N GLN A 44 -8.65 -52.02 -26.19
CA GLN A 44 -7.61 -51.14 -25.70
C GLN A 44 -7.73 -49.72 -26.27
N GLU A 45 -8.12 -49.58 -27.54
CA GLU A 45 -8.41 -48.28 -28.15
C GLU A 45 -9.60 -47.58 -27.48
N ALA A 46 -10.66 -48.32 -27.14
CA ALA A 46 -11.81 -47.78 -26.42
C ALA A 46 -11.42 -47.28 -25.02
N ILE A 47 -10.58 -48.04 -24.30
CA ILE A 47 -10.06 -47.65 -22.99
C ILE A 47 -9.19 -46.39 -23.11
N SER A 48 -8.29 -46.35 -24.11
CA SER A 48 -7.41 -45.20 -24.36
C SER A 48 -8.20 -43.92 -24.64
N LYS A 49 -9.25 -44.00 -25.48
CA LYS A 49 -10.16 -42.88 -25.75
C LYS A 49 -10.86 -42.38 -24.48
N ARG A 50 -11.33 -43.29 -23.62
CA ARG A 50 -11.96 -42.92 -22.35
C ARG A 50 -10.96 -42.23 -21.42
N LEU A 51 -9.76 -42.78 -21.28
CA LEU A 51 -8.72 -42.23 -20.42
C LEU A 51 -8.31 -40.82 -20.88
N SER A 52 -8.15 -40.62 -22.19
CA SER A 52 -7.82 -39.30 -22.75
C SER A 52 -8.88 -38.23 -22.43
N GLN A 53 -10.17 -38.59 -22.42
CA GLN A 53 -11.24 -37.67 -22.02
C GLN A 53 -11.20 -37.35 -20.52
N GLU A 54 -10.87 -38.32 -19.68
CA GLU A 54 -10.72 -38.10 -18.23
C GLU A 54 -9.50 -37.23 -17.92
N GLU A 55 -8.38 -37.44 -18.61
CA GLU A 55 -7.18 -36.60 -18.50
C GLU A 55 -7.48 -35.16 -18.91
N GLU A 56 -8.22 -34.95 -20.00
CA GLU A 56 -8.59 -33.60 -20.45
C GLU A 56 -9.47 -32.90 -19.40
N ARG A 57 -10.44 -33.62 -18.80
CA ARG A 57 -11.27 -33.08 -17.71
C ARG A 57 -10.42 -32.73 -16.49
N TYR A 58 -9.54 -33.62 -16.08
CA TYR A 58 -8.64 -33.40 -14.96
C TYR A 58 -7.73 -32.19 -15.21
N PHE A 59 -7.17 -32.07 -16.41
CA PHE A 59 -6.29 -30.97 -16.76
C PHE A 59 -7.03 -29.61 -16.74
N LYS A 60 -8.30 -29.58 -17.16
CA LYS A 60 -9.15 -28.38 -17.06
C LYS A 60 -9.38 -27.97 -15.60
N GLU A 61 -9.76 -28.89 -14.72
CA GLU A 61 -9.98 -28.59 -13.30
C GLU A 61 -8.66 -28.18 -12.61
N TYR A 62 -7.56 -28.87 -12.90
CA TYR A 62 -6.24 -28.50 -12.36
C TYR A 62 -5.84 -27.08 -12.77
N THR A 63 -6.03 -26.73 -14.05
CA THR A 63 -5.72 -25.39 -14.57
C THR A 63 -6.61 -24.33 -13.93
N ARG A 64 -7.90 -24.64 -13.70
CA ARG A 64 -8.83 -23.77 -13.00
C ARG A 64 -8.37 -23.50 -11.57
N HIS A 65 -8.09 -24.55 -10.79
CA HIS A 65 -7.60 -24.39 -9.42
C HIS A 65 -6.28 -23.63 -9.34
N ARG A 66 -5.35 -23.89 -10.26
CA ARG A 66 -4.09 -23.11 -10.35
C ARG A 66 -4.34 -21.63 -10.58
N ARG A 67 -5.33 -21.28 -11.41
CA ARG A 67 -5.71 -19.88 -11.63
C ARG A 67 -6.27 -19.26 -10.36
N ASP A 68 -7.16 -19.96 -9.67
CA ASP A 68 -7.80 -19.45 -8.45
C ASP A 68 -6.75 -19.18 -7.34
N VAL A 69 -5.77 -20.08 -7.20
CA VAL A 69 -4.63 -19.88 -6.28
C VAL A 69 -3.83 -18.63 -6.67
N MET A 70 -3.49 -18.48 -7.95
CA MET A 70 -2.72 -17.34 -8.43
C MET A 70 -3.44 -16.01 -8.19
N VAL A 71 -4.76 -15.96 -8.44
CA VAL A 71 -5.58 -14.76 -8.18
C VAL A 71 -5.61 -14.44 -6.68
N THR A 72 -5.83 -15.44 -5.84
CA THR A 72 -5.86 -15.26 -4.38
C THR A 72 -4.51 -14.78 -3.84
N GLU A 73 -3.40 -15.30 -4.34
CA GLU A 73 -2.05 -14.83 -3.98
C GLU A 73 -1.78 -13.40 -4.42
N GLU A 74 -2.25 -13.01 -5.62
CA GLU A 74 -2.13 -11.64 -6.12
C GLU A 74 -2.95 -10.66 -5.27
N GLU A 75 -4.18 -11.04 -4.92
CA GLU A 75 -5.02 -10.29 -3.99
C GLU A 75 -4.36 -10.14 -2.62
N GLY A 76 -3.78 -11.23 -2.09
CA GLY A 76 -3.02 -11.20 -0.83
C GLY A 76 -1.86 -10.21 -0.87
N LYS A 77 -1.04 -10.25 -1.93
CA LYS A 77 0.08 -9.31 -2.12
C LYS A 77 -0.39 -7.86 -2.26
N SER A 78 -1.51 -7.64 -2.93
CA SER A 78 -2.11 -6.30 -3.08
C SER A 78 -2.54 -5.75 -1.72
N LEU A 79 -3.22 -6.57 -0.90
CA LEU A 79 -3.63 -6.19 0.45
C LEU A 79 -2.44 -5.92 1.36
N GLU A 80 -1.39 -6.73 1.32
CA GLU A 80 -0.15 -6.49 2.07
C GLU A 80 0.49 -5.15 1.69
N CYS A 81 0.55 -4.83 0.40
CA CYS A 81 1.02 -3.51 -0.07
C CYS A 81 0.18 -2.37 0.50
N GLN A 82 -1.16 -2.50 0.52
CA GLN A 82 -2.06 -1.49 1.07
C GLN A 82 -1.87 -1.31 2.59
N VAL A 83 -1.72 -2.40 3.33
CA VAL A 83 -1.45 -2.36 4.78
C VAL A 83 -0.12 -1.66 5.04
N SER A 84 0.93 -2.01 4.31
CA SER A 84 2.24 -1.38 4.42
C SER A 84 2.16 0.13 4.14
N TYR A 85 1.49 0.53 3.06
CA TYR A 85 1.30 1.93 2.72
C TYR A 85 0.54 2.70 3.81
N SER A 86 -0.59 2.17 4.30
CA SER A 86 -1.36 2.80 5.38
C SER A 86 -0.54 2.95 6.66
N ASN A 87 0.27 1.95 7.01
CA ASN A 87 1.16 2.03 8.17
C ASN A 87 2.23 3.13 8.00
N MET A 88 2.80 3.27 6.81
CA MET A 88 3.74 4.37 6.53
C MET A 88 3.07 5.75 6.64
N GLN A 89 1.82 5.89 6.20
CA GLN A 89 1.08 7.15 6.35
C GLN A 89 0.76 7.44 7.83
N LEU A 90 0.39 6.41 8.58
CA LEU A 90 0.13 6.52 10.01
C LEU A 90 1.39 6.96 10.77
N ASP A 91 2.55 6.36 10.49
CA ASP A 91 3.83 6.76 11.07
C ASP A 91 4.19 8.21 10.74
N LYS A 92 3.97 8.66 9.49
CA LYS A 92 4.14 10.07 9.13
C LYS A 92 3.23 11.00 9.94
N LEU A 93 1.97 10.65 10.10
CA LEU A 93 1.01 11.45 10.88
C LEU A 93 1.38 11.48 12.37
N GLN A 94 1.82 10.35 12.94
CA GLN A 94 2.26 10.27 14.33
C GLN A 94 3.52 11.10 14.60
N ARG A 95 4.47 11.12 13.66
CA ARG A 95 5.70 11.94 13.76
C ARG A 95 5.43 13.42 13.53
N THR A 96 4.35 13.77 12.83
CA THR A 96 4.00 15.16 12.54
C THR A 96 3.33 15.79 13.75
N ASN A 97 4.12 16.47 14.59
CA ASN A 97 3.55 17.34 15.60
C ASN A 97 2.86 18.53 14.92
N VAL A 98 1.52 18.55 14.95
CA VAL A 98 0.68 19.59 14.35
C VAL A 98 1.12 21.00 14.78
N PHE A 99 1.56 21.18 16.03
CA PHE A 99 2.04 22.49 16.51
C PHE A 99 3.33 22.93 15.82
N ASN A 100 4.28 22.01 15.62
CA ASN A 100 5.52 22.33 14.91
C ASN A 100 5.28 22.56 13.41
N ALA A 101 4.27 21.90 12.83
CA ALA A 101 3.88 22.10 11.44
C ALA A 101 3.14 23.43 11.22
N THR A 102 2.30 23.86 12.17
CA THR A 102 1.52 25.11 12.08
C THR A 102 2.30 26.33 12.57
N PHE A 103 3.18 26.18 13.56
CA PHE A 103 3.96 27.25 14.17
C PHE A 103 5.45 26.92 14.11
N HIS A 104 6.07 27.23 12.98
CA HIS A 104 7.50 26.98 12.79
C HIS A 104 8.32 28.07 13.46
N ILE A 105 8.83 27.78 14.67
CA ILE A 105 9.74 28.67 15.40
C ILE A 105 11.18 28.34 14.99
N TRP A 106 11.89 29.35 14.49
CA TRP A 106 13.28 29.24 14.03
C TRP A 106 14.05 30.53 14.33
N HIS A 107 15.26 30.67 13.77
CA HIS A 107 16.05 31.90 13.87
C HIS A 107 16.60 32.34 12.51
N LYS A 108 16.70 33.66 12.32
CA LYS A 108 17.34 34.27 11.14
C LYS A 108 18.30 35.36 11.61
N GLY A 109 19.60 35.04 11.61
CA GLY A 109 20.63 35.91 12.16
C GLY A 109 20.41 36.13 13.66
N HIS A 110 20.17 37.38 14.05
CA HIS A 110 19.91 37.78 15.44
C HIS A 110 18.43 37.76 15.86
N PHE A 111 17.51 37.45 14.93
CA PHE A 111 16.07 37.45 15.21
C PHE A 111 15.54 36.03 15.40
N GLY A 112 14.68 35.85 16.41
CA GLY A 112 13.76 34.73 16.44
C GLY A 112 12.65 34.93 15.40
N THR A 113 12.24 33.85 14.74
CA THR A 113 11.19 33.89 13.71
C THR A 113 10.09 32.89 14.01
N ILE A 114 8.84 33.25 13.78
CA ILE A 114 7.69 32.34 13.80
C ILE A 114 6.96 32.41 12.46
N ASN A 115 6.80 31.28 11.77
CA ASN A 115 6.22 31.22 10.42
C ASN A 115 6.83 32.26 9.46
N ASN A 116 8.16 32.39 9.53
CA ASN A 116 9.00 33.32 8.78
C ASN A 116 8.86 34.81 9.15
N PHE A 117 8.03 35.19 10.11
CA PHE A 117 7.96 36.56 10.63
C PHE A 117 9.00 36.81 11.71
N ARG A 118 9.80 37.87 11.58
CA ARG A 118 10.84 38.24 12.56
C ARG A 118 10.22 38.93 13.77
N LEU A 119 10.46 38.39 14.95
CA LEU A 119 10.05 38.97 16.22
C LEU A 119 11.18 39.84 16.78
N GLY A 120 11.24 41.09 16.33
CA GLY A 120 12.19 42.07 16.85
C GLY A 120 12.65 43.06 15.80
N ARG A 121 13.41 44.07 16.26
CA ARG A 121 13.96 45.11 15.40
C ARG A 121 15.36 45.49 15.87
N LEU A 122 16.31 45.57 14.93
CA LEU A 122 17.69 46.02 15.17
C LEU A 122 17.94 47.31 14.37
N PRO A 123 18.82 48.23 14.85
CA PRO A 123 19.20 49.41 14.07
C PRO A 123 19.85 49.06 12.73
N SER A 124 20.62 47.96 12.67
CA SER A 124 21.28 47.46 11.47
C SER A 124 20.35 46.73 10.50
N ALA A 125 19.16 46.32 10.95
CA ALA A 125 18.18 45.59 10.16
C ALA A 125 16.76 46.00 10.60
N PRO A 126 16.21 47.10 10.05
CA PRO A 126 14.87 47.55 10.39
C PRO A 126 13.85 46.50 9.92
N VAL A 127 12.94 46.15 10.81
CA VAL A 127 11.80 45.28 10.54
C VAL A 127 10.54 46.12 10.68
N ASP A 128 9.61 45.94 9.75
CA ASP A 128 8.33 46.65 9.75
C ASP A 128 7.45 46.18 10.90
N TRP A 129 6.72 47.12 11.49
CA TRP A 129 5.82 46.82 12.60
C TRP A 129 4.70 45.86 12.21
N SER A 130 4.25 45.88 10.95
CA SER A 130 3.30 44.89 10.43
C SER A 130 3.82 43.46 10.57
N GLU A 131 5.12 43.23 10.32
CA GLU A 131 5.77 41.92 10.46
C GLU A 131 5.91 41.52 11.93
N ILE A 132 6.33 42.46 12.79
CA ILE A 132 6.46 42.23 14.24
C ILE A 132 5.10 41.91 14.86
N ASN A 133 4.06 42.65 14.47
CA ASN A 133 2.70 42.43 14.96
C ASN A 133 2.13 41.11 14.46
N ALA A 134 2.44 40.72 13.21
CA ALA A 134 2.08 39.41 12.69
C ALA A 134 2.77 38.30 13.49
N ALA A 135 4.06 38.45 13.81
CA ALA A 135 4.79 37.51 14.66
C ALA A 135 4.15 37.38 16.05
N TRP A 136 3.80 38.50 16.70
CA TRP A 136 3.06 38.49 17.97
C TRP A 136 1.70 37.81 17.87
N GLY A 137 0.99 38.02 16.76
CA GLY A 137 -0.27 37.34 16.49
C GLY A 137 -0.13 35.82 16.38
N GLN A 138 0.90 35.35 15.70
CA GLN A 138 1.22 33.93 15.61
C GLN A 138 1.59 33.36 16.98
N THR A 139 2.37 34.09 17.78
CA THR A 139 2.77 33.67 19.13
C THR A 139 1.58 33.61 20.09
N ALA A 140 0.67 34.60 20.04
CA ALA A 140 -0.57 34.60 20.81
C ALA A 140 -1.50 33.43 20.43
N LEU A 141 -1.62 33.14 19.13
CA LEU A 141 -2.39 32.01 18.62
C LEU A 141 -1.79 30.67 19.08
N LEU A 142 -0.46 30.53 19.03
CA LEU A 142 0.23 29.33 19.50
C LEU A 142 -0.03 29.07 20.98
N LEU A 143 0.17 30.07 21.85
CA LEU A 143 -0.04 29.92 23.29
C LEU A 143 -1.51 29.62 23.62
N SER A 144 -2.45 30.30 22.96
CA SER A 144 -3.89 30.03 23.10
C SER A 144 -4.24 28.58 22.67
N ALA A 145 -3.68 28.11 21.56
CA ALA A 145 -3.91 26.75 21.09
C ALA A 145 -3.29 25.68 22.01
N LEU A 146 -2.11 25.95 22.58
CA LEU A 146 -1.45 25.07 23.56
C LEU A 146 -2.24 25.00 24.87
N ALA A 147 -2.64 26.15 25.43
CA ALA A 147 -3.46 26.22 26.64
C ALA A 147 -4.78 25.45 26.46
N ARG A 148 -5.46 25.63 25.31
CA ARG A 148 -6.67 24.89 24.97
C ARG A 148 -6.44 23.37 24.87
N LYS A 149 -5.28 22.93 24.35
CA LYS A 149 -4.96 21.49 24.24
C LYS A 149 -4.81 20.82 25.60
N ILE A 150 -4.27 21.53 26.60
CA ILE A 150 -4.10 21.01 27.97
C ILE A 150 -5.26 21.40 28.90
N ASN A 151 -6.30 22.06 28.39
CA ASN A 151 -7.41 22.63 29.16
C ASN A 151 -6.96 23.59 30.29
N LEU A 152 -5.90 24.37 30.05
CA LEU A 152 -5.44 25.42 30.96
C LEU A 152 -6.24 26.70 30.73
N THR A 153 -6.76 27.27 31.81
CA THR A 153 -7.35 28.61 31.85
C THR A 153 -6.42 29.53 32.62
N PHE A 154 -6.00 30.62 32.00
CA PHE A 154 -5.17 31.64 32.65
C PHE A 154 -5.98 32.44 33.68
N ASP A 155 -5.37 32.78 34.81
CA ASP A 155 -6.09 33.35 35.97
C ASP A 155 -6.46 34.83 35.79
N LYS A 156 -5.48 35.66 35.41
CA LYS A 156 -5.60 37.13 35.37
C LYS A 156 -5.90 37.67 33.97
N TYR A 157 -5.63 36.87 32.96
CA TYR A 157 -5.55 37.34 31.58
C TYR A 157 -6.28 36.39 30.64
N ARG A 158 -6.86 36.94 29.58
CA ARG A 158 -7.41 36.19 28.46
C ARG A 158 -6.67 36.58 27.19
N LEU A 159 -5.98 35.62 26.57
CA LEU A 159 -5.36 35.83 25.26
C LEU A 159 -6.42 35.87 24.16
N VAL A 160 -6.36 36.91 23.32
CA VAL A 160 -7.23 37.06 22.15
C VAL A 160 -6.37 37.15 20.88
N PRO A 161 -6.18 36.02 20.17
CA PRO A 161 -5.52 36.01 18.87
C PRO A 161 -6.40 36.72 17.84
N TYR A 162 -5.91 37.83 17.29
CA TYR A 162 -6.62 38.65 16.31
C TYR A 162 -5.68 39.08 15.18
N GLY A 163 -4.99 38.11 14.58
CA GLY A 163 -4.02 38.34 13.52
C GLY A 163 -2.92 39.31 13.96
N ASN A 164 -2.61 40.30 13.12
CA ASN A 164 -1.62 41.33 13.39
C ASN A 164 -2.11 42.44 14.37
N HIS A 165 -3.26 42.27 15.01
CA HIS A 165 -3.75 43.18 16.06
C HIS A 165 -4.19 42.38 17.30
N SER A 166 -3.46 41.31 17.60
CA SER A 166 -3.73 40.47 18.78
C SER A 166 -3.54 41.24 20.08
N TYR A 167 -4.30 40.89 21.12
CA TYR A 167 -4.28 41.58 22.41
C TYR A 167 -4.59 40.62 23.56
N ILE A 168 -4.42 41.11 24.79
CA ILE A 168 -4.73 40.40 26.03
C ILE A 168 -5.74 41.22 26.82
N GLU A 169 -6.81 40.59 27.28
CA GLU A 169 -7.78 41.21 28.18
C GLU A 169 -7.47 40.85 29.63
N VAL A 170 -7.61 41.81 30.53
CA VAL A 170 -7.49 41.58 31.97
C VAL A 170 -8.83 41.09 32.51
N ILE A 171 -8.85 39.92 33.16
CA ILE A 171 -10.11 39.34 33.66
C ILE A 171 -10.63 40.20 34.82
N GLY A 172 -11.86 40.69 34.69
CA GLY A 172 -12.51 41.56 35.69
C GLY A 172 -12.30 43.06 35.45
N GLU A 173 -11.41 43.45 34.53
CA GLU A 173 -11.26 44.83 34.07
C GLU A 173 -11.65 44.91 32.58
N GLN A 174 -12.40 45.91 32.14
CA GLN A 174 -12.62 46.14 30.70
C GLN A 174 -11.38 46.79 30.06
N LYS A 175 -10.22 46.14 30.23
CA LYS A 175 -8.91 46.66 29.86
C LYS A 175 -8.22 45.70 28.89
N GLU A 176 -7.89 46.25 27.73
CA GLU A 176 -7.15 45.55 26.67
C GLU A 176 -5.69 46.00 26.66
N LEU A 177 -4.79 45.03 26.58
CA LEU A 177 -3.35 45.19 26.48
C LEU A 177 -2.92 44.74 25.08
N PRO A 178 -2.56 45.66 24.17
CA PRO A 178 -2.23 45.32 22.79
C PRO A 178 -0.90 44.57 22.70
N LEU A 179 -0.85 43.52 21.87
CA LEU A 179 0.38 42.85 21.44
C LEU A 179 0.81 43.32 20.05
N TYR A 180 0.51 44.57 19.71
CA TYR A 180 0.89 45.19 18.45
C TYR A 180 1.30 46.65 18.67
N GLY A 181 2.18 47.15 17.80
CA GLY A 181 2.63 48.54 17.79
C GLY A 181 2.53 49.18 16.40
N SER A 182 2.54 50.52 16.36
CA SER A 182 2.34 51.29 15.12
C SER A 182 3.60 52.01 14.63
N GLY A 183 4.74 51.83 15.30
CA GLY A 183 6.04 52.34 14.84
C GLY A 183 6.28 53.84 14.87
N GLY A 184 5.50 54.59 15.66
CA GLY A 184 5.80 55.98 15.99
C GLY A 184 6.99 56.13 16.94
N PHE A 185 7.37 57.37 17.25
CA PHE A 185 8.41 57.68 18.26
C PHE A 185 8.05 57.01 19.60
N ARG A 186 9.00 56.22 20.17
CA ARG A 186 8.87 55.45 21.43
C ARG A 186 8.23 56.21 22.59
N TYR A 187 8.35 57.54 22.60
CA TYR A 187 7.98 58.38 23.74
C TYR A 187 6.47 58.44 24.07
N LEU A 188 5.57 58.05 23.15
CA LEU A 188 4.12 58.21 23.36
C LEU A 188 3.31 56.89 23.36
N TRP A 189 3.90 55.77 22.95
CA TRP A 189 3.14 54.54 22.64
C TRP A 189 3.67 53.25 23.29
N ASP A 190 4.87 53.26 23.91
CA ASP A 190 5.56 52.06 24.41
C ASP A 190 4.84 51.38 25.59
N THR A 191 4.23 52.14 26.50
CA THR A 191 3.82 51.60 27.82
C THR A 191 2.71 50.56 27.77
N LYS A 192 1.79 50.67 26.79
CA LYS A 192 0.67 49.71 26.64
C LYS A 192 1.14 48.40 25.99
N PHE A 193 2.01 48.51 24.99
CA PHE A 193 2.61 47.34 24.34
C PHE A 193 3.53 46.58 25.30
N ASP A 194 4.35 47.31 26.09
CA ASP A 194 5.16 46.73 27.16
C ASP A 194 4.31 46.00 28.20
N SER A 195 3.19 46.61 28.62
CA SER A 195 2.23 45.98 29.53
C SER A 195 1.63 44.70 28.92
N GLY A 196 1.34 44.70 27.62
CA GLY A 196 0.90 43.51 26.88
C GLY A 196 1.95 42.41 26.86
N MET A 197 3.21 42.74 26.59
CA MET A 197 4.32 41.78 26.61
C MET A 197 4.53 41.18 28.01
N VAL A 198 4.42 41.98 29.08
CA VAL A 198 4.51 41.50 30.46
C VAL A 198 3.35 40.56 30.79
N ALA A 199 2.12 40.92 30.41
CA ALA A 199 0.96 40.04 30.61
C ALA A 199 1.10 38.73 29.81
N PHE A 200 1.65 38.79 28.59
CA PHE A 200 1.94 37.61 27.79
C PHE A 200 2.96 36.68 28.46
N LEU A 201 4.01 37.25 29.07
CA LEU A 201 5.01 36.48 29.82
C LEU A 201 4.42 35.83 31.08
N ASP A 202 3.49 36.48 31.77
CA ASP A 202 2.77 35.87 32.91
C ASP A 202 1.94 34.66 32.43
N CYS A 203 1.23 34.78 31.31
CA CYS A 203 0.54 33.64 30.70
C CYS A 203 1.51 32.52 30.31
N LEU A 204 2.68 32.85 29.76
CA LEU A 204 3.71 31.84 29.46
C LEU A 204 4.28 31.18 30.71
N GLN A 205 4.39 31.89 31.83
CA GLN A 205 4.86 31.33 33.10
C GLN A 205 3.85 30.38 33.74
N GLN A 206 2.55 30.59 33.49
CA GLN A 206 1.47 29.72 33.96
C GLN A 206 1.35 28.42 33.14
N PHE A 207 1.87 28.40 31.91
CA PHE A 207 1.90 27.23 31.03
C PHE A 207 3.14 26.36 31.27
#